data_AF-A0A8J4WZE7-F1
#
_entry.id   AF-A0A8J4WZE7-F1
#
_cell.length_a   1.000
_cell.length_b   1.000
_cell.length_c   1.000
_cell.angle_alpha   90.00
_cell.angle_beta   90.00
_cell.angle_gamma   90.00
#
_symmetry.space_group_name_H-M   'P 1'
#
loop_
_entity.id
_entity.type
_entity.pdbx_description
1 polymer ?
#
loop_
_entity_poly.entity_id
_entity_poly.type
_entity_poly.pdbx_seq_one_letter_code
_entity_poly.pdbx_strand_id
1 'polypeptide(L)'
;MPNGYRISLTVLYLLVFIGGIVGVIMMSTSLMSNLLSVTRVSIINLLVVHAFFLLTVPFRVYYYISNDWKLGSDFCKLVSSMLHVHMYLSFIFYAIILCTRFMTYFESRQRLEFYRTLHAVIASATIWVIILAIVIPSTINYGSGMNTSSNQCFGFGAALKDTSVKTLNYIICTVVLLIWIALAS
;
A
#
# COMPACT_ATOMS: atom_id res chain seq x y z
N MET A 1 11.61 6.65 21.88
CA MET A 1 11.37 7.37 20.62
C MET A 1 10.59 8.66 21.08
N PRO A 2 11.06 9.92 20.83
CA PRO A 2 10.40 11.19 21.21
C PRO A 2 8.92 11.44 20.80
N ASN A 3 8.12 12.03 21.68
CA ASN A 3 6.66 12.19 21.49
C ASN A 3 6.23 12.94 20.22
N GLY A 4 7.00 13.92 19.74
CA GLY A 4 6.63 14.74 18.58
C GLY A 4 6.41 13.94 17.29
N TYR A 5 7.31 13.01 16.94
CA TYR A 5 7.13 12.24 15.70
C TYR A 5 5.98 11.23 15.82
N ARG A 6 5.65 10.75 17.03
CA ARG A 6 4.55 9.78 17.22
C ARG A 6 3.24 10.42 16.82
N ILE A 7 3.06 11.67 17.25
CA ILE A 7 1.90 12.49 16.92
C ILE A 7 1.87 12.72 15.41
N SER A 8 2.98 13.14 14.79
CA SER A 8 3.05 13.35 13.35
C SER A 8 2.73 12.09 12.53
N LEU A 9 3.32 10.94 12.88
CA LEU A 9 3.05 9.65 12.21
C LEU A 9 1.60 9.22 12.41
N THR A 10 1.06 9.39 13.61
CA THR A 10 -0.33 9.06 13.91
C THR A 10 -1.28 9.87 13.04
N VAL A 11 -1.09 11.20 12.99
CA VAL A 11 -1.90 12.09 12.15
C VAL A 11 -1.78 11.71 10.68
N LEU A 12 -0.56 11.46 10.19
CA LEU A 12 -0.33 11.04 8.81
C LEU A 12 -1.07 9.75 8.48
N TYR A 13 -0.96 8.72 9.32
CA TYR A 13 -1.64 7.44 9.08
C TYR A 13 -3.16 7.56 9.17
N LEU A 14 -3.70 8.45 10.02
CA LEU A 14 -5.13 8.74 10.05
C LEU A 14 -5.61 9.42 8.76
N LEU A 15 -4.85 10.40 8.25
CA LEU A 15 -5.16 11.06 6.97
C LEU A 15 -5.10 10.06 5.81
N VAL A 16 -4.08 9.19 5.78
CA VAL A 16 -3.96 8.11 4.79
C VAL A 16 -5.14 7.15 4.90
N PHE A 17 -5.59 6.81 6.11
CA PHE A 17 -6.73 5.92 6.30
C PHE A 17 -8.02 6.53 5.74
N ILE A 18 -8.36 7.75 6.16
CA ILE A 18 -9.58 8.44 5.73
C ILE A 18 -9.55 8.69 4.21
N GLY A 19 -8.48 9.31 3.71
CA GLY A 19 -8.33 9.61 2.29
C GLY A 19 -8.29 8.36 1.42
N GLY A 20 -7.62 7.31 1.90
CA GLY A 20 -7.56 6.02 1.21
C GLY A 20 -8.92 5.34 1.10
N ILE A 21 -9.71 5.31 2.18
CA ILE A 21 -11.05 4.72 2.17
C ILE A 21 -11.97 5.49 1.22
N VAL A 22 -11.97 6.83 1.28
CA VAL A 22 -12.74 7.67 0.37
C VAL A 22 -12.34 7.40 -1.09
N GLY A 23 -11.04 7.36 -1.38
CA GLY A 23 -10.54 7.09 -2.72
C GLY A 23 -10.94 5.71 -3.27
N VAL A 24 -10.86 4.66 -2.43
CA VAL A 24 -11.28 3.31 -2.82
C VAL A 24 -12.77 3.26 -3.11
N ILE A 25 -13.61 3.88 -2.29
CA ILE A 25 -15.07 3.93 -2.49
C ILE A 25 -15.40 4.69 -3.79
N MET A 26 -14.85 5.90 -3.97
CA MET A 26 -15.09 6.72 -5.17
C MET A 26 -14.66 6.01 -6.45
N MET A 27 -13.51 5.34 -6.44
CA MET A 27 -13.03 4.61 -7.62
C MET A 27 -13.88 3.36 -7.87
N SER A 28 -14.32 2.65 -6.83
CA SER A 28 -15.17 1.47 -6.98
C SER A 28 -16.54 1.78 -7.60
N THR A 29 -17.17 2.89 -7.22
CA THR A 29 -18.46 3.32 -7.78
C THR A 29 -18.33 3.75 -9.24
N SER A 30 -17.24 4.45 -9.60
CA SER A 30 -16.91 4.78 -11.00
C SER A 30 -16.72 3.52 -11.86
N LEU A 31 -16.19 2.44 -11.24
CA LEU A 31 -15.94 1.19 -11.93
C LEU A 31 -17.19 0.34 -12.17
N MET A 32 -18.38 0.69 -11.65
CA MET A 32 -19.58 -0.15 -11.75
C MET A 32 -20.23 -0.13 -13.16
N SER A 33 -19.94 0.88 -13.98
CA SER A 33 -20.72 1.22 -15.19
C SER A 33 -20.23 0.65 -16.54
N ASN A 34 -19.09 -0.02 -16.57
CA ASN A 34 -18.40 -0.45 -17.81
C ASN A 34 -18.42 -2.00 -18.04
N LEU A 35 -17.83 -2.48 -19.13
CA LEU A 35 -17.58 -3.91 -19.41
C LEU A 35 -16.21 -4.38 -18.84
N LEU A 36 -16.03 -5.70 -18.65
CA LEU A 36 -14.76 -6.29 -18.18
C LEU A 36 -13.63 -6.09 -19.21
N SER A 37 -12.51 -5.51 -18.78
CA SER A 37 -11.29 -5.30 -19.57
C SER A 37 -10.04 -5.51 -18.71
N VAL A 38 -8.88 -5.73 -19.35
CA VAL A 38 -7.57 -5.84 -18.66
C VAL A 38 -7.31 -4.66 -17.72
N THR A 39 -7.59 -3.45 -18.17
CA THR A 39 -7.45 -2.22 -17.39
C THR A 39 -8.34 -2.27 -16.15
N ARG A 40 -9.60 -2.69 -16.29
CA ARG A 40 -10.52 -2.82 -15.15
C ARG A 40 -10.06 -3.88 -14.15
N VAL A 41 -9.65 -5.07 -14.62
CA VAL A 41 -9.14 -6.13 -13.74
C VAL A 41 -7.91 -5.65 -12.96
N SER A 42 -7.02 -4.90 -13.62
CA SER A 42 -5.84 -4.32 -12.97
C SER A 42 -6.20 -3.27 -11.93
N ILE A 43 -7.17 -2.39 -12.24
CA ILE A 43 -7.69 -1.40 -11.28
C ILE A 43 -8.34 -2.08 -10.07
N ILE A 44 -9.15 -3.14 -10.27
CA ILE A 44 -9.76 -3.87 -9.15
C ILE A 44 -8.69 -4.47 -8.24
N ASN A 45 -7.68 -5.15 -8.80
CA ASN A 45 -6.59 -5.69 -8.00
C ASN A 45 -5.83 -4.61 -7.23
N LEU A 46 -5.57 -3.47 -7.87
CA LEU A 46 -4.96 -2.31 -7.21
C LEU A 46 -5.81 -1.82 -6.02
N LEU A 47 -7.13 -1.70 -6.21
CA LEU A 47 -8.05 -1.32 -5.13
C LEU A 47 -8.04 -2.33 -3.97
N VAL A 48 -8.00 -3.62 -4.27
CA VAL A 48 -7.93 -4.67 -3.25
C VAL A 48 -6.60 -4.58 -2.47
N VAL A 49 -5.48 -4.37 -3.16
CA VAL A 49 -4.17 -4.15 -2.54
C VAL A 49 -4.15 -2.90 -1.64
N HIS A 50 -4.76 -1.80 -2.07
CA HIS A 50 -4.94 -0.60 -1.23
C HIS A 50 -5.81 -0.90 -0.01
N ALA A 51 -6.93 -1.61 -0.19
CA ALA A 51 -7.83 -1.96 0.92
C ALA A 51 -7.12 -2.82 1.98
N PHE A 52 -6.36 -3.85 1.58
CA PHE A 52 -5.57 -4.65 2.52
C PHE A 52 -4.53 -3.83 3.27
N PHE A 53 -3.85 -2.91 2.59
CA PHE A 53 -2.94 -1.98 3.26
C PHE A 53 -3.68 -1.12 4.28
N LEU A 54 -4.82 -0.52 3.90
CA LEU A 54 -5.63 0.32 4.79
C LEU A 54 -6.14 -0.43 6.02
N LEU A 55 -6.48 -1.72 5.90
CA LEU A 55 -6.83 -2.57 7.04
C LEU A 55 -5.69 -2.70 8.06
N THR A 56 -4.43 -2.58 7.64
CA THR A 56 -3.28 -2.66 8.54
C THR A 56 -2.94 -1.33 9.24
N VAL A 57 -3.48 -0.21 8.74
CA VAL A 57 -3.18 1.15 9.24
C VAL A 57 -3.69 1.39 10.67
N PRO A 58 -4.91 1.00 11.08
CA PRO A 58 -5.39 1.15 12.45
C PRO A 58 -4.47 0.51 13.49
N PHE A 59 -3.86 -0.63 13.18
CA PHE A 59 -2.92 -1.30 14.08
C PHE A 59 -1.61 -0.52 14.24
N ARG A 60 -1.15 0.16 13.19
CA ARG A 60 -0.01 1.09 13.28
C ARG A 60 -0.34 2.30 14.14
N VAL A 61 -1.54 2.86 13.98
CA VAL A 61 -2.03 3.96 14.83
C VAL A 61 -2.10 3.53 16.30
N TYR A 62 -2.68 2.36 16.58
CA TYR A 62 -2.70 1.77 17.92
C TYR A 62 -1.29 1.71 18.52
N TYR A 63 -0.32 1.18 17.78
CA TYR A 63 1.07 1.13 18.22
C TYR A 63 1.65 2.52 18.52
N TYR A 64 1.46 3.50 17.64
CA TYR A 64 2.01 4.84 17.86
C TYR A 64 1.38 5.57 19.04
N ILE A 65 0.14 5.27 19.42
CA ILE A 65 -0.54 5.83 20.59
C ILE A 65 -0.13 5.09 21.87
N SER A 66 -0.13 3.76 21.86
CA SER A 66 0.16 2.95 23.05
C SER A 66 1.66 2.78 23.34
N ASN A 67 2.53 3.00 22.34
CA ASN A 67 3.98 2.77 22.41
C ASN A 67 4.38 1.32 22.81
N ASP A 68 3.44 0.40 22.64
CA ASP A 68 3.54 -0.97 23.12
C ASP A 68 2.75 -1.87 22.17
N TRP A 69 3.39 -2.94 21.67
CA TRP A 69 2.77 -3.90 20.76
C TRP A 69 2.40 -5.19 21.49
N LYS A 70 1.10 -5.41 21.71
CA LYS A 70 0.57 -6.60 22.43
C LYS A 70 -0.07 -7.65 21.53
N LEU A 71 -0.06 -7.47 20.21
CA LEU A 71 -0.75 -8.35 19.25
C LEU A 71 0.12 -9.52 18.75
N GLY A 72 1.26 -9.77 19.38
CA GLY A 72 2.21 -10.84 19.03
C GLY A 72 3.22 -10.44 17.95
N SER A 73 4.36 -11.13 17.94
CA SER A 73 5.50 -10.85 17.04
C SER A 73 5.14 -11.05 15.57
N ASP A 74 4.38 -12.09 15.25
CA ASP A 74 4.10 -12.47 13.87
C ASP A 74 3.17 -11.46 13.21
N PHE A 75 2.21 -10.93 13.97
CA PHE A 75 1.34 -9.85 13.52
C PHE A 75 2.10 -8.53 13.35
N CYS A 76 3.06 -8.23 14.24
CA CYS A 76 3.96 -7.07 14.07
C CYS A 76 4.72 -7.15 12.74
N LYS A 77 5.31 -8.31 12.44
CA LYS A 77 6.06 -8.55 11.20
C LYS A 77 5.16 -8.42 9.98
N LEU A 78 3.96 -9.01 10.01
CA LEU A 78 2.96 -8.91 8.95
C LEU A 78 2.57 -7.46 8.68
N VAL A 79 2.17 -6.72 9.71
CA VAL A 79 1.77 -5.31 9.55
C VAL A 79 2.96 -4.48 9.05
N SER A 80 4.19 -4.81 9.45
CA SER A 80 5.41 -4.11 9.02
C SER A 80 5.75 -4.36 7.55
N SER A 81 5.70 -5.61 7.10
CA SER A 81 5.99 -6.00 5.72
C SER A 81 4.94 -5.50 4.73
N MET A 82 3.68 -5.36 5.18
CA MET A 82 2.56 -4.90 4.34
C MET A 82 2.80 -3.58 3.61
N LEU A 83 3.56 -2.63 4.17
CA LEU A 83 3.88 -1.37 3.47
C LEU A 83 4.75 -1.61 2.23
N HIS A 84 5.76 -2.48 2.35
CA HIS A 84 6.65 -2.82 1.24
C HIS A 84 5.90 -3.60 0.18
N VAL A 85 5.13 -4.61 0.60
CA VAL A 85 4.27 -5.40 -0.29
C VAL A 85 3.32 -4.47 -1.05
N HIS A 86 2.65 -3.56 -0.34
CA HIS A 86 1.75 -2.58 -0.92
C HIS A 86 2.44 -1.73 -2.01
N MET A 87 3.65 -1.23 -1.74
CA MET A 87 4.41 -0.41 -2.68
C MET A 87 4.75 -1.18 -3.97
N TYR A 88 5.30 -2.40 -3.86
CA TYR A 88 5.69 -3.20 -5.02
C TYR A 88 4.49 -3.60 -5.88
N LEU A 89 3.42 -4.08 -5.25
CA LEU A 89 2.22 -4.48 -5.97
C LEU A 89 1.56 -3.32 -6.68
N SER A 90 1.43 -2.19 -5.99
CA SER A 90 0.84 -0.98 -6.58
C SER A 90 1.63 -0.56 -7.81
N PHE A 91 2.97 -0.54 -7.73
CA PHE A 91 3.83 -0.21 -8.86
C PHE A 91 3.63 -1.16 -10.05
N ILE A 92 3.60 -2.48 -9.81
CA ILE A 92 3.37 -3.48 -10.86
C ILE A 92 2.00 -3.25 -11.54
N PHE A 93 0.93 -3.07 -10.77
CA PHE A 93 -0.40 -2.83 -11.34
C PHE A 93 -0.49 -1.50 -12.10
N TYR A 94 0.13 -0.44 -11.59
CA TYR A 94 0.23 0.83 -12.31
C TYR A 94 0.96 0.68 -13.65
N ALA A 95 2.09 -0.02 -13.67
CA ALA A 95 2.83 -0.28 -14.91
C ALA A 95 1.99 -1.07 -15.93
N ILE A 96 1.24 -2.08 -15.49
CA ILE A 96 0.32 -2.85 -16.35
C ILE A 96 -0.78 -1.95 -16.92
N ILE A 97 -1.38 -1.08 -16.11
CA ILE A 97 -2.41 -0.13 -16.54
C ILE A 97 -1.85 0.81 -17.60
N LEU A 98 -0.69 1.41 -17.35
CA LEU A 98 -0.04 2.35 -18.27
C LEU A 98 0.34 1.68 -19.58
N CYS A 99 0.93 0.50 -19.53
CA CYS A 99 1.28 -0.28 -20.72
C CYS A 99 0.01 -0.62 -21.54
N THR A 100 -1.05 -1.08 -20.88
CA THR A 100 -2.33 -1.39 -21.55
C THR A 100 -2.95 -0.17 -22.21
N ARG A 101 -2.92 0.99 -21.55
CA ARG A 101 -3.41 2.27 -22.09
C ARG A 101 -2.58 2.73 -23.28
N PHE A 102 -1.25 2.67 -23.16
CA PHE A 102 -0.31 3.02 -24.22
C PHE A 102 -0.54 2.14 -25.45
N MET A 103 -0.58 0.81 -25.29
CA MET A 103 -0.87 -0.10 -26.40
C MET A 103 -2.23 0.18 -27.04
N THR A 104 -3.28 0.44 -26.25
CA THR A 104 -4.61 0.76 -26.80
C THR A 104 -4.62 2.07 -27.59
N TYR A 105 -3.76 3.03 -27.23
CA TYR A 105 -3.65 4.31 -27.93
C TYR A 105 -2.91 4.16 -29.27
N PHE A 106 -1.82 3.39 -29.30
CA PHE A 106 -1.02 3.18 -30.51
C PHE A 106 -1.62 2.12 -31.46
N GLU A 107 -2.34 1.15 -30.93
CA GLU A 107 -2.93 0.05 -31.69
C GLU A 107 -4.44 0.33 -31.86
N SER A 108 -4.87 0.68 -33.08
CA SER A 108 -6.29 0.71 -33.45
C SER A 108 -6.84 -0.73 -33.34
N ARG A 109 -7.34 -1.04 -32.14
CA ARG A 109 -7.67 -2.36 -31.58
C ARG A 109 -7.95 -3.49 -32.59
N GLN A 110 -6.99 -4.40 -32.74
CA GLN A 110 -7.27 -5.73 -33.30
C GLN A 110 -7.81 -6.67 -32.21
N ARG A 111 -8.80 -7.47 -32.61
CA ARG A 111 -9.80 -8.21 -31.81
C ARG A 111 -9.23 -9.39 -30.99
N LEU A 112 -8.45 -9.12 -29.94
CA LEU A 112 -7.97 -10.17 -29.00
C LEU A 112 -8.16 -9.84 -27.51
N GLU A 113 -9.16 -9.02 -27.15
CA GLU A 113 -9.41 -8.60 -25.75
C GLU A 113 -9.70 -9.76 -24.77
N PHE A 114 -10.33 -10.84 -25.23
CA PHE A 114 -10.63 -12.00 -24.38
C PHE A 114 -9.37 -12.68 -23.85
N TYR A 115 -8.40 -12.96 -24.73
CA TYR A 115 -7.13 -13.57 -24.34
C TYR A 115 -6.32 -12.66 -23.43
N ARG A 116 -6.28 -11.35 -23.72
CA ARG A 116 -5.58 -10.38 -22.86
C ARG A 116 -6.20 -10.33 -21.46
N THR A 117 -7.53 -10.41 -21.36
CA THR A 117 -8.26 -10.45 -20.08
C THR A 117 -7.96 -11.74 -19.32
N LEU A 118 -7.94 -12.89 -19.98
CA LEU A 118 -7.55 -14.17 -19.35
C LEU A 118 -6.11 -14.13 -18.82
N HIS A 119 -5.16 -13.60 -19.60
CA HIS A 119 -3.78 -13.43 -19.15
C HIS A 119 -3.69 -12.49 -17.94
N ALA A 120 -4.48 -11.42 -17.90
CA ALA A 120 -4.53 -10.51 -16.76
C ALA A 120 -5.12 -11.17 -15.49
N VAL A 121 -6.11 -12.06 -15.64
CA VAL A 121 -6.66 -12.84 -14.53
C VAL A 121 -5.62 -13.84 -14.02
N ILE A 122 -4.91 -14.53 -14.90
CA ILE A 122 -3.82 -15.44 -14.50
C ILE A 122 -2.71 -14.67 -13.81
N ALA A 123 -2.30 -13.51 -14.34
CA ALA A 123 -1.30 -12.64 -13.72
C ALA A 123 -1.77 -12.09 -12.35
N SER A 124 -3.07 -11.81 -12.20
CA SER A 124 -3.65 -11.46 -10.91
C SER A 124 -3.54 -12.63 -9.92
N ALA A 125 -3.89 -13.86 -10.34
CA ALA A 125 -3.75 -15.04 -9.50
C ALA A 125 -2.29 -15.29 -9.07
N THR A 126 -1.32 -15.12 -9.99
CA THR A 126 0.10 -15.25 -9.63
C THR A 126 0.56 -14.18 -8.66
N ILE A 127 0.09 -12.93 -8.81
CA ILE A 127 0.35 -11.86 -7.85
C ILE A 127 -0.17 -12.24 -6.47
N TRP A 128 -1.39 -12.77 -6.35
CA TRP A 128 -1.92 -13.24 -5.07
C TRP A 128 -1.06 -14.34 -4.44
N VAL A 129 -0.57 -15.28 -5.25
CA VAL A 129 0.38 -16.30 -4.78
C VAL A 129 1.68 -15.68 -4.31
N ILE A 130 2.22 -14.68 -5.02
CA ILE A 130 3.43 -13.94 -4.61
C ILE A 130 3.20 -13.21 -3.29
N ILE A 131 2.04 -12.58 -3.10
CA ILE A 131 1.66 -11.94 -1.83
C ILE A 131 1.72 -12.96 -0.71
N LEU A 132 1.03 -14.09 -0.85
CA LEU A 132 1.03 -15.14 0.16
C LEU A 132 2.46 -15.66 0.39
N ALA A 133 3.24 -15.85 -0.67
CA ALA A 133 4.62 -16.34 -0.61
C ALA A 133 5.62 -15.31 -0.06
N ILE A 134 5.31 -14.01 -0.01
CA ILE A 134 6.14 -13.00 0.67
C ILE A 134 5.66 -12.83 2.11
N VAL A 135 4.35 -12.79 2.33
CA VAL A 135 3.75 -12.59 3.65
C VAL A 135 4.10 -13.75 4.58
N ILE A 136 3.93 -15.00 4.12
CA ILE A 136 4.16 -16.20 4.96
C ILE A 136 5.63 -16.31 5.40
N PRO A 137 6.67 -16.13 4.54
CA PRO A 137 8.05 -16.16 5.01
C PRO A 137 8.48 -14.89 5.73
N SER A 138 7.85 -13.74 5.45
CA SER A 138 8.15 -12.50 6.17
C SER A 138 7.71 -12.58 7.64
N THR A 139 6.63 -13.27 7.97
CA THR A 139 6.29 -13.53 9.38
C THR A 139 7.32 -14.43 10.07
N ILE A 140 8.02 -15.28 9.32
CA ILE A 140 9.05 -16.18 9.87
C ILE A 140 10.38 -15.41 10.06
N ASN A 141 10.87 -14.72 9.03
CA ASN A 141 12.24 -14.17 8.98
C ASN A 141 12.37 -12.66 9.27
N TYR A 142 11.30 -11.87 9.13
CA TYR A 142 11.39 -10.42 9.32
C TYR A 142 11.63 -10.14 10.82
N GLY A 143 12.75 -9.50 11.19
CA GLY A 143 13.04 -9.20 12.61
C GLY A 143 13.65 -10.35 13.42
N SER A 144 14.44 -11.24 12.83
CA SER A 144 15.24 -12.24 13.57
C SER A 144 16.25 -11.67 14.58
N GLY A 145 16.43 -10.34 14.61
CA GLY A 145 17.21 -9.60 15.62
C GLY A 145 16.37 -8.78 16.60
N MET A 146 15.03 -8.94 16.64
CA MET A 146 14.19 -8.30 17.65
C MET A 146 14.42 -9.00 18.99
N ASN A 147 15.00 -8.29 19.96
CA ASN A 147 15.07 -8.76 21.34
C ASN A 147 13.64 -9.07 21.81
N THR A 148 13.37 -10.35 22.07
CA THR A 148 12.04 -10.88 22.47
C THR A 148 11.47 -10.22 23.72
N SER A 149 12.32 -9.52 24.49
CA SER A 149 11.97 -8.76 25.69
C SER A 149 11.45 -7.34 25.43
N SER A 150 11.50 -6.81 24.21
CA SER A 150 10.95 -5.50 23.87
C SER A 150 9.73 -5.62 22.96
N ASN A 151 8.56 -5.18 23.44
CA ASN A 151 7.31 -5.06 22.67
C ASN A 151 7.34 -3.90 21.66
N GLN A 152 8.53 -3.53 21.18
CA GLN A 152 8.72 -2.46 20.21
C GLN A 152 8.55 -3.04 18.81
N CYS A 153 7.56 -2.54 18.08
CA CYS A 153 7.31 -2.88 16.68
C CYS A 153 7.68 -1.68 15.78
N PHE A 154 7.90 -1.90 14.48
CA PHE A 154 8.21 -0.83 13.51
C PHE A 154 9.43 0.04 13.91
N GLY A 155 10.63 -0.52 13.79
CA GLY A 155 11.92 0.13 14.08
C GLY A 155 12.34 1.28 13.15
N PHE A 156 11.40 1.97 12.49
CA PHE A 156 11.70 3.14 11.63
C PHE A 156 12.22 4.35 12.41
N GLY A 157 12.05 4.37 13.73
CA GLY A 157 12.45 5.50 14.59
C GLY A 157 13.94 5.75 14.65
N ALA A 158 14.76 4.71 14.47
CA ALA A 158 16.21 4.88 14.40
C ALA A 158 16.63 5.59 13.11
N ALA A 159 16.03 5.23 11.97
CA ALA A 159 16.29 5.88 10.67
C ALA A 159 15.74 7.32 10.61
N LEU A 160 14.60 7.60 11.26
CA LEU A 160 14.03 8.96 11.36
C LEU A 160 14.79 9.89 12.30
N LYS A 161 15.72 9.37 13.12
CA LYS A 161 16.60 10.18 13.95
C LYS A 161 17.66 10.92 13.10
N ASP A 162 17.92 10.41 11.89
CA ASP A 162 18.78 11.08 10.92
C ASP A 162 18.09 12.34 10.37
N THR A 163 18.79 13.48 10.47
CA THR A 163 18.30 14.79 10.04
C THR A 163 17.94 14.83 8.56
N SER A 164 18.66 14.07 7.72
CA SER A 164 18.43 14.02 6.27
C SER A 164 17.12 13.32 5.96
N VAL A 165 16.89 12.15 6.59
CA VAL A 165 15.65 11.36 6.43
C VAL A 165 14.44 12.11 6.96
N LYS A 166 14.60 12.79 8.11
CA LYS A 166 13.54 13.64 8.69
C LYS A 166 13.11 14.75 7.74
N THR A 167 14.07 15.47 7.17
CA THR A 167 13.80 16.61 6.27
C THR A 167 13.13 16.13 4.98
N LEU A 168 13.64 15.05 4.38
CA LEU A 168 13.05 14.44 3.20
C LEU A 168 11.60 14.01 3.44
N ASN A 169 11.32 13.31 4.54
CA ASN A 169 9.98 12.84 4.85
C ASN A 169 9.01 14.02 5.03
N TYR A 170 9.43 15.09 5.71
CA TYR A 170 8.60 16.29 5.88
C TYR A 170 8.26 16.94 4.54
N ILE A 171 9.26 17.09 3.65
CA ILE A 171 9.06 17.64 2.30
C ILE A 171 8.12 16.76 1.48
N ILE A 172 8.29 15.43 1.51
CA ILE A 172 7.41 14.51 0.78
C ILE A 172 5.96 14.64 1.29
N CYS A 173 5.77 14.70 2.62
CA CYS A 173 4.44 14.87 3.21
C CYS A 173 3.78 16.18 2.79
N THR A 174 4.49 17.31 2.85
CA THR A 174 3.93 18.61 2.45
C THR A 174 3.58 18.64 0.97
N VAL A 175 4.45 18.12 0.10
CA VAL A 175 4.18 18.04 -1.35
C VAL A 175 2.97 17.17 -1.64
N VAL A 176 2.85 15.99 -1.01
CA VAL A 176 1.70 15.11 -1.19
C VAL A 176 0.41 15.78 -0.76
N LEU A 177 0.41 16.49 0.37
CA LEU A 177 -0.76 17.22 0.86
C LEU A 177 -1.16 18.35 -0.11
N LEU A 178 -0.19 19.11 -0.63
CA LEU A 178 -0.46 20.18 -1.59
C LEU A 178 -1.03 19.64 -2.90
N ILE A 179 -0.48 18.55 -3.43
CA ILE A 179 -0.99 17.89 -4.63
C ILE A 179 -2.42 17.42 -4.41
N TRP A 180 -2.70 16.82 -3.25
CA TRP A 180 -4.05 16.37 -2.91
C TRP A 180 -5.04 17.54 -2.84
N ILE A 181 -4.67 18.65 -2.20
CA ILE A 181 -5.50 19.85 -2.12
C ILE A 181 -5.78 20.41 -3.52
N ALA A 182 -4.76 20.53 -4.36
CA ALA A 182 -4.89 21.05 -5.72
C ALA A 182 -5.73 20.15 -6.64
N LEU A 183 -5.71 18.83 -6.43
CA LEU A 183 -6.56 17.88 -7.16
C LEU A 183 -8.00 17.83 -6.64
N ALA A 184 -8.24 18.29 -5.41
CA ALA A 184 -9.55 18.33 -4.78
C ALA A 184 -10.31 19.66 -5.02
N SER A 185 -9.62 20.71 -5.48
CA SER A 185 -10.17 22.03 -5.86
C SER A 185 -10.53 22.11 -7.34
#